data_AF-A0A434MH66-F1
#
_entry.id   AF-A0A434MH66-F1
#
_cell.length_a   1.000
_cell.length_b   1.000
_cell.length_c   1.000
_cell.angle_alpha   90.00
_cell.angle_beta   90.00
_cell.angle_gamma   90.00
#
_symmetry.space_group_name_H-M   'P 1'
#
loop_
_entity.id
_entity.type
_entity.pdbx_description
1 polymer ?
#
loop_
_entity_poly.entity_id
_entity_poly.type
_entity_poly.pdbx_seq_one_letter_code
_entity_poly.pdbx_strand_id
1 'polypeptide(L)'
;MSDFYRAIKPDLTNCQISYTYVKLALMSSTHKTKLSEKLYETLRRQVESGEWSQGTRIPTEMELAAQYAVSRPIVREALVRLRDDGVISSKRGSGSYVLDVAAVGPRKFREIENVADVIHAFEFRLSIECDAAASAAVRRDEADLQILSAAHEAFSRSVDDEGFGDLDFGFHLAVARSSHNPMYSAT
;
A
#
# COMPACT_ATOMS: atom_id res chain seq x y z
N MET A 1 18.03 32.15 -29.16
CA MET A 1 17.58 30.90 -28.48
C MET A 1 18.20 30.83 -27.09
N SER A 2 17.89 31.80 -26.20
CA SER A 2 18.64 31.99 -24.95
C SER A 2 17.80 32.35 -23.72
N ASP A 3 16.50 32.05 -23.67
CA ASP A 3 15.63 32.53 -22.57
C ASP A 3 14.77 31.46 -21.90
N PHE A 4 15.06 30.17 -22.05
CA PHE A 4 14.27 29.10 -21.39
C PHE A 4 14.92 28.51 -20.12
N TYR A 5 16.23 28.68 -19.92
CA TYR A 5 16.97 28.04 -18.82
C TYR A 5 17.23 28.94 -17.59
N ARG A 6 16.66 30.15 -17.51
CA ARG A 6 16.93 31.11 -16.41
C ARG A 6 15.83 31.18 -15.33
N ALA A 7 14.80 30.33 -15.36
CA ALA A 7 13.66 30.45 -14.45
C ALA A 7 13.56 29.36 -13.36
N ILE A 8 14.63 28.63 -13.05
CA ILE A 8 14.62 27.64 -11.96
C ILE A 8 15.72 27.97 -10.96
N LYS A 9 15.38 28.84 -10.00
CA LYS A 9 15.99 28.86 -8.67
C LYS A 9 14.88 28.88 -7.60
N PRO A 10 15.14 28.26 -6.43
CA PRO A 10 14.13 27.59 -5.65
C PRO A 10 13.51 28.51 -4.61
N ASP A 11 12.18 28.47 -4.51
CA ASP A 11 11.47 28.90 -3.31
C ASP A 11 10.68 27.68 -2.79
N LEU A 12 11.33 26.92 -1.91
CA LEU A 12 10.80 25.70 -1.27
C LEU A 12 9.82 26.01 -0.12
N THR A 13 9.17 27.18 -0.14
CA THR A 13 8.41 27.66 1.02
C THR A 13 6.90 27.62 0.86
N ASN A 14 6.34 26.91 -0.13
CA ASN A 14 4.89 26.95 -0.34
C ASN A 14 4.21 25.61 -0.70
N CYS A 15 4.63 24.51 -0.05
CA CYS A 15 3.84 23.29 0.03
C CYS A 15 2.76 23.44 1.12
N GLN A 16 1.79 24.35 0.91
CA GLN A 16 0.71 24.59 1.87
C GLN A 16 -0.68 24.75 1.25
N ILE A 17 -0.84 24.44 -0.04
CA ILE A 17 -2.14 24.52 -0.70
C ILE A 17 -2.51 23.16 -1.28
N SER A 18 -3.00 22.24 -0.42
CA SER A 18 -4.04 21.25 -0.79
C SER A 18 -4.63 20.48 0.41
N TYR A 19 -4.69 21.06 1.62
CA TYR A 19 -5.14 20.33 2.82
C TYR A 19 -6.60 20.60 3.25
N THR A 20 -7.39 21.32 2.45
CA THR A 20 -8.70 21.84 2.91
C THR A 20 -9.93 21.09 2.41
N TYR A 21 -9.85 20.20 1.40
CA TYR A 21 -11.07 19.71 0.72
C TYR A 21 -11.62 18.33 1.09
N VAL A 22 -10.95 17.50 1.89
CA VAL A 22 -11.40 16.10 2.11
C VAL A 22 -12.16 15.88 3.42
N LYS A 23 -12.25 16.88 4.31
CA LYS A 23 -12.69 16.66 5.71
C LYS A 23 -14.21 16.57 5.96
N LEU A 24 -15.07 16.50 4.94
CA LEU A 24 -16.53 16.65 5.14
C LEU A 24 -17.45 15.66 4.42
N ALA A 25 -16.95 14.51 3.95
CA ALA A 25 -17.82 13.46 3.47
C ALA A 25 -17.41 12.12 4.09
N LEU A 26 -18.30 11.57 4.93
CA LEU A 26 -18.49 10.15 5.31
C LEU A 26 -18.72 9.97 6.82
N MET A 27 -19.90 10.37 7.28
CA MET A 27 -20.51 9.78 8.46
C MET A 27 -21.90 9.26 8.07
N SER A 28 -22.01 7.99 7.68
CA SER A 28 -23.26 7.24 7.85
C SER A 28 -23.05 5.72 7.78
N SER A 29 -23.75 5.02 8.68
CA SER A 29 -23.87 3.56 8.87
C SER A 29 -22.80 2.89 9.75
N THR A 30 -22.85 3.15 11.07
CA THR A 30 -21.68 2.94 11.96
C THR A 30 -21.91 2.07 13.19
N HIS A 31 -22.71 0.99 13.11
CA HIS A 31 -22.81 0.05 14.24
C HIS A 31 -22.35 -1.38 13.93
N LYS A 32 -22.66 -1.93 12.75
CA LYS A 32 -22.22 -3.30 12.39
C LYS A 32 -20.74 -3.32 11.99
N THR A 33 -20.33 -2.39 11.13
CA THR A 33 -18.93 -2.19 10.70
C THR A 33 -18.00 -1.89 11.87
N LYS A 34 -18.47 -1.14 12.88
CA LYS A 34 -17.65 -0.87 14.08
C LYS A 34 -17.39 -2.11 14.92
N LEU A 35 -18.35 -3.04 14.99
CA LEU A 35 -18.22 -4.25 15.80
C LEU A 35 -17.36 -5.30 15.09
N SER A 36 -17.53 -5.47 13.78
CA SER A 36 -16.65 -6.31 12.95
C SER A 36 -15.21 -5.79 12.97
N GLU A 37 -15.02 -4.48 12.89
CA GLU A 37 -13.70 -3.84 12.98
C GLU A 37 -13.04 -4.06 14.35
N LYS A 38 -13.76 -3.86 15.46
CA LYS A 38 -13.23 -4.14 16.80
C LYS A 38 -12.87 -5.61 16.98
N LEU A 39 -13.67 -6.52 16.42
CA LEU A 39 -13.38 -7.95 16.45
C LEU A 39 -12.13 -8.24 15.61
N TYR A 40 -12.03 -7.71 14.40
CA TYR A 40 -10.86 -7.81 13.53
C TYR A 40 -9.57 -7.42 14.26
N GLU A 41 -9.55 -6.24 14.89
CA GLU A 41 -8.38 -5.75 15.65
C GLU A 41 -8.00 -6.70 16.79
N THR A 42 -8.99 -7.32 17.42
CA THR A 42 -8.77 -8.27 18.51
C THR A 42 -8.15 -9.56 17.99
N LEU A 43 -8.71 -10.13 16.92
CA LEU A 43 -8.19 -11.35 16.30
C LEU A 43 -6.79 -11.14 15.70
N ARG A 44 -6.55 -9.98 15.09
CA ARG A 44 -5.23 -9.60 14.57
C ARG A 44 -4.18 -9.59 15.68
N ARG A 45 -4.47 -9.00 16.84
CA ARG A 45 -3.57 -9.03 17.99
C ARG A 45 -3.30 -10.44 18.52
N GLN A 46 -4.26 -11.37 18.44
CA GLN A 46 -4.01 -12.76 18.84
C GLN A 46 -3.00 -13.46 17.92
N VAL A 47 -3.05 -13.16 16.62
CA VAL A 47 -2.03 -13.64 15.68
C VAL A 47 -0.68 -12.97 15.94
N GLU A 48 -0.66 -11.66 16.12
CA GLU A 48 0.58 -10.89 16.35
C GLU A 48 1.28 -11.22 17.68
N SER A 49 0.50 -11.54 18.73
CA SER A 49 1.03 -11.99 20.02
C SER A 49 1.50 -13.45 20.02
N GLY A 50 1.23 -14.20 18.95
CA GLY A 50 1.58 -15.61 18.83
C GLY A 50 0.62 -16.57 19.57
N GLU A 51 -0.46 -16.06 20.16
CA GLU A 51 -1.54 -16.89 20.75
C GLU A 51 -2.10 -17.87 19.72
N TRP A 52 -2.24 -17.41 18.46
CA TRP A 52 -2.41 -18.29 17.32
C TRP A 52 -1.11 -18.38 16.54
N SER A 53 -0.38 -19.46 16.76
CA SER A 53 0.91 -19.68 16.10
C SER A 53 0.73 -19.88 14.59
N GLN A 54 1.76 -19.55 13.82
CA GLN A 54 1.75 -19.70 12.36
C GLN A 54 1.45 -21.14 11.94
N GLY A 55 0.71 -21.31 10.83
CA GLY A 55 0.32 -22.62 10.32
C GLY A 55 -0.72 -23.37 11.16
N THR A 56 -1.11 -22.82 12.31
CA THR A 56 -2.16 -23.41 13.14
C THR A 56 -3.55 -23.08 12.59
N ARG A 57 -4.48 -24.00 12.85
CA ARG A 57 -5.88 -23.81 12.50
C ARG A 57 -6.53 -22.88 13.52
N ILE A 58 -7.20 -21.85 13.04
CA ILE A 58 -7.98 -20.95 13.91
C ILE A 58 -9.35 -21.56 14.26
N PRO A 59 -9.98 -21.12 15.36
CA PRO A 59 -11.34 -21.54 15.69
C PRO A 59 -12.34 -21.20 14.57
N THR A 60 -13.38 -22.00 14.46
CA THR A 60 -14.43 -21.85 13.44
C THR A 60 -15.28 -20.59 13.65
N GLU A 61 -16.01 -20.15 12.61
CA GLU A 61 -16.96 -19.03 12.72
C GLU A 61 -17.92 -19.19 13.91
N MET A 62 -18.34 -20.42 14.19
CA MET A 62 -19.26 -20.73 15.27
C MET A 62 -18.60 -20.61 16.65
N GLU A 63 -17.39 -21.13 16.80
CA GLU A 63 -16.63 -21.05 18.05
C GLU A 63 -16.27 -19.60 18.38
N LEU A 64 -15.81 -18.83 17.40
CA LEU A 64 -15.50 -17.41 17.56
C LEU A 64 -16.76 -16.58 17.90
N ALA A 65 -17.91 -16.90 17.28
CA ALA A 65 -19.16 -16.23 17.60
C ALA A 65 -19.56 -16.44 19.07
N ALA A 66 -19.38 -17.66 19.58
CA ALA A 66 -19.62 -17.98 20.98
C ALA A 66 -18.61 -17.31 21.92
N GLN A 67 -17.31 -17.39 21.59
CA GLN A 67 -16.22 -16.83 22.41
C GLN A 67 -16.32 -15.32 22.60
N TYR A 68 -16.67 -14.60 21.52
CA TYR A 68 -16.72 -13.13 21.53
C TYR A 68 -18.14 -12.58 21.72
N ALA A 69 -19.14 -13.44 21.96
CA ALA A 69 -20.54 -13.07 22.14
C ALA A 69 -21.10 -12.17 21.02
N VAL A 70 -20.77 -12.50 19.77
CA VAL A 70 -21.21 -11.77 18.57
C VAL A 70 -21.93 -12.69 17.59
N SER A 71 -22.65 -12.10 16.63
CA SER A 71 -23.30 -12.89 15.58
C SER A 71 -22.31 -13.40 14.53
N ARG A 72 -22.60 -14.55 13.93
CA ARG A 72 -21.76 -15.18 12.90
C ARG A 72 -21.44 -14.26 11.70
N PRO A 73 -22.35 -13.41 11.20
CA PRO A 73 -22.02 -12.46 10.14
C PRO A 73 -20.90 -11.49 10.51
N ILE A 74 -20.84 -11.03 11.77
CA ILE A 74 -19.78 -10.13 12.26
C ILE A 74 -18.42 -10.85 12.29
N VAL A 75 -18.41 -12.10 12.74
CA VAL A 75 -17.21 -12.95 12.70
C VAL A 75 -16.75 -13.15 11.27
N ARG A 76 -17.68 -13.47 10.35
CA ARG A 76 -17.35 -13.69 8.94
C ARG A 76 -16.72 -12.44 8.32
N GLU A 77 -17.28 -11.26 8.59
CA GLU A 77 -16.74 -9.99 8.09
C GLU A 77 -15.31 -9.75 8.59
N ALA A 78 -15.05 -9.95 9.88
CA ALA A 78 -13.71 -9.85 10.45
C ALA A 78 -12.72 -10.86 9.84
N LEU A 79 -13.16 -12.11 9.63
CA LEU A 79 -12.33 -13.16 9.01
C LEU A 79 -12.09 -12.96 7.51
N VAL A 80 -13.02 -12.32 6.79
CA VAL A 80 -12.80 -11.91 5.40
C VAL A 80 -11.69 -10.86 5.36
N ARG A 81 -11.79 -9.83 6.20
CA ARG A 81 -10.75 -8.77 6.27
C ARG A 81 -9.37 -9.32 6.65
N LEU A 82 -9.28 -10.23 7.63
CA LEU A 82 -8.01 -10.90 7.96
C LEU A 82 -7.42 -11.71 6.79
N ARG A 83 -8.27 -12.24 5.91
CA ARG A 83 -7.83 -12.99 4.73
C ARG A 83 -7.35 -12.05 3.63
N ASP A 84 -8.08 -10.96 3.42
CA ASP A 84 -7.72 -9.91 2.46
C ASP A 84 -6.39 -9.26 2.85
N ASP A 85 -6.16 -9.08 4.16
CA ASP A 85 -4.89 -8.59 4.72
C ASP A 85 -3.77 -9.65 4.73
N GLY A 86 -4.02 -10.86 4.23
CA GLY A 86 -3.02 -11.94 4.15
C GLY A 86 -2.60 -12.49 5.51
N VAL A 87 -3.39 -12.31 6.57
CA VAL A 87 -3.11 -12.83 7.92
C VAL A 87 -3.52 -14.31 8.04
N ILE A 88 -4.57 -14.72 7.33
CA ILE A 88 -5.09 -16.10 7.34
C ILE A 88 -5.42 -16.57 5.92
N SER A 89 -5.42 -17.90 5.71
CA SER A 89 -5.98 -18.51 4.49
C SER A 89 -7.01 -19.58 4.83
N SER A 90 -8.01 -19.75 3.96
CA SER A 90 -8.99 -20.82 4.09
C SER A 90 -8.66 -21.99 3.17
N LYS A 91 -8.60 -23.20 3.73
CA LYS A 91 -8.53 -24.45 2.95
C LYS A 91 -9.94 -25.04 2.85
N ARG A 92 -10.43 -25.28 1.62
CA ARG A 92 -11.77 -25.87 1.39
C ARG A 92 -11.94 -27.14 2.21
N GLY A 93 -12.98 -27.19 3.05
CA GLY A 93 -13.30 -28.33 3.92
C GLY A 93 -12.40 -28.54 5.15
N SER A 94 -11.35 -27.73 5.35
CA SER A 94 -10.36 -27.94 6.43
C SER A 94 -10.27 -26.77 7.43
N GLY A 95 -10.95 -25.65 7.17
CA GLY A 95 -10.96 -24.49 8.05
C GLY A 95 -9.98 -23.40 7.61
N SER A 96 -9.77 -22.41 8.48
CA SER A 96 -8.83 -21.31 8.25
C SER A 96 -7.56 -21.49 9.07
N TYR A 97 -6.43 -21.05 8.52
CA TYR A 97 -5.10 -21.22 9.10
C TYR A 97 -4.35 -19.89 9.09
N VAL A 98 -3.55 -19.65 10.14
CA VAL A 98 -2.66 -18.49 10.21
C VAL A 98 -1.59 -18.60 9.13
N LEU A 99 -1.46 -17.55 8.32
CA LEU A 99 -0.42 -17.46 7.28
C LEU A 99 0.93 -17.14 7.92
N ASP A 100 1.99 -17.66 7.29
CA ASP A 100 3.35 -17.27 7.63
C ASP A 100 3.59 -15.85 7.11
N VAL A 101 3.72 -14.89 8.03
CA VAL A 101 3.97 -13.48 7.71
C VAL A 101 5.32 -13.30 6.99
N ALA A 102 6.25 -14.27 7.10
CA ALA A 102 7.49 -14.28 6.33
C ALA A 102 7.30 -14.74 4.86
N ALA A 103 6.17 -15.37 4.53
CA ALA A 103 5.83 -15.80 3.18
C ALA A 103 4.92 -14.80 2.43
N VAL A 104 4.37 -13.81 3.13
CA VAL A 104 3.67 -12.69 2.50
C VAL A 104 4.77 -11.72 2.07
N GLY A 105 4.99 -11.62 0.76
CA GLY A 105 5.84 -10.58 0.16
C GLY A 105 5.40 -9.17 0.57
N PRO A 106 6.08 -8.11 0.09
CA PRO A 106 5.77 -6.72 0.47
C PRO A 106 4.26 -6.48 0.40
N ARG A 107 3.71 -5.79 1.43
CA ARG A 107 2.28 -5.51 1.55
C ARG A 107 1.76 -5.03 0.20
N LYS A 108 0.93 -5.82 -0.47
CA LYS A 108 0.39 -5.43 -1.76
C LYS A 108 -0.51 -4.21 -1.53
N PHE A 109 -0.28 -3.14 -2.29
CA PHE A 109 -1.29 -2.09 -2.39
C PHE A 109 -2.60 -2.69 -2.89
N ARG A 110 -3.72 -2.06 -2.51
CA ARG A 110 -5.04 -2.41 -3.01
C ARG A 110 -5.02 -2.37 -4.54
N GLU A 111 -5.63 -3.37 -5.18
CA GLU A 111 -5.80 -3.40 -6.63
C GLU A 111 -6.61 -2.18 -7.12
N ILE A 112 -6.21 -1.62 -8.26
CA ILE A 112 -6.91 -0.50 -8.89
C ILE A 112 -8.11 -1.06 -9.65
N GLU A 113 -9.32 -0.84 -9.14
CA GLU A 113 -10.55 -1.40 -9.74
C GLU A 113 -11.36 -0.35 -10.51
N ASN A 114 -11.19 0.92 -10.16
CA ASN A 114 -11.98 2.02 -10.72
C ASN A 114 -11.19 3.33 -10.77
N VAL A 115 -11.78 4.35 -11.39
CA VAL A 115 -11.16 5.68 -11.56
C VAL A 115 -10.84 6.35 -10.23
N ALA A 116 -11.63 6.15 -9.18
CA ALA A 116 -11.34 6.73 -7.87
C ALA A 116 -10.07 6.11 -7.26
N ASP A 117 -9.85 4.81 -7.44
CA ASP A 117 -8.61 4.15 -6.99
C ASP A 117 -7.38 4.69 -7.74
N VAL A 118 -7.52 4.97 -9.04
CA VAL A 118 -6.46 5.64 -9.83
C VAL A 118 -6.13 7.01 -9.23
N ILE A 119 -7.16 7.81 -8.93
CA ILE A 119 -6.97 9.14 -8.33
C ILE A 119 -6.26 9.02 -6.97
N HIS A 120 -6.72 8.13 -6.09
CA HIS A 120 -6.08 7.92 -4.78
C HIS A 120 -4.62 7.45 -4.92
N ALA A 121 -4.31 6.60 -5.91
CA ALA A 121 -2.94 6.17 -6.18
C ALA A 121 -2.06 7.35 -6.60
N PHE A 122 -2.53 8.23 -7.49
CA PHE A 122 -1.79 9.43 -7.89
C PHE A 122 -1.62 10.44 -6.75
N GLU A 123 -2.64 10.63 -5.91
CA GLU A 123 -2.53 11.48 -4.70
C GLU A 123 -1.43 10.97 -3.76
N PHE A 124 -1.38 9.67 -3.53
CA PHE A 124 -0.33 9.04 -2.75
C PHE A 124 1.05 9.25 -3.39
N ARG A 125 1.21 8.92 -4.68
CA ARG A 125 2.47 9.09 -5.41
C ARG A 125 2.99 10.52 -5.34
N LEU A 126 2.13 11.51 -5.56
CA LEU A 126 2.51 12.93 -5.48
C LEU A 126 3.02 13.34 -4.09
N SER A 127 2.51 12.71 -3.02
CA SER A 127 2.92 13.02 -1.65
C SER A 127 4.30 12.50 -1.26
N ILE A 128 4.79 11.43 -1.91
CA ILE A 128 6.05 10.76 -1.53
C ILE A 128 7.14 10.81 -2.61
N GLU A 129 6.76 10.70 -3.88
CA GLU A 129 7.71 10.53 -4.98
C GLU A 129 8.47 11.83 -5.27
N CYS A 130 7.82 12.98 -5.05
CA CYS A 130 8.47 14.29 -5.18
C CYS A 130 9.68 14.41 -4.24
N ASP A 131 9.52 14.03 -2.98
CA ASP A 131 10.59 14.07 -1.98
C ASP A 131 11.66 12.99 -2.24
N ALA A 132 11.23 11.82 -2.73
CA ALA A 132 12.15 10.76 -3.16
C ALA A 132 13.03 11.24 -4.33
N ALA A 133 12.42 11.88 -5.34
CA ALA A 133 13.13 12.43 -6.50
C ALA A 133 14.07 13.58 -6.11
N ALA A 134 13.64 14.48 -5.23
CA ALA A 134 14.49 15.55 -4.71
C ALA A 134 15.69 14.98 -3.93
N SER A 135 15.46 13.97 -3.08
CA SER A 135 16.52 13.28 -2.35
C SER A 135 17.48 12.55 -3.29
N ALA A 136 16.94 11.87 -4.32
CA ALA A 136 17.72 11.20 -5.35
C ALA A 136 18.62 12.19 -6.08
N ALA A 137 18.07 13.32 -6.53
CA ALA A 137 18.80 14.38 -7.22
C ALA A 137 19.99 14.94 -6.42
N VAL A 138 20.00 14.80 -5.09
CA VAL A 138 21.13 15.20 -4.24
C VAL A 138 22.10 14.05 -4.00
N ARG A 139 21.60 12.83 -3.77
CA ARG A 139 22.37 11.71 -3.21
C ARG A 139 22.88 10.68 -4.21
N ARG A 140 22.25 10.59 -5.39
CA ARG A 140 22.63 9.64 -6.45
C ARG A 140 24.13 9.64 -6.73
N ASP A 141 24.66 8.47 -7.04
CA ASP A 141 26.00 8.29 -7.58
C ASP A 141 25.99 8.03 -9.10
N GLU A 142 27.16 7.71 -9.67
CA GLU A 142 27.31 7.46 -11.10
C GLU A 142 26.62 6.16 -11.56
N ALA A 143 26.55 5.14 -10.68
CA ALA A 143 25.86 3.90 -10.99
C ALA A 143 24.33 4.11 -11.00
N ASP A 144 23.81 4.89 -10.06
CA ASP A 144 22.41 5.31 -10.04
C ASP A 144 22.03 6.05 -11.32
N LEU A 145 22.87 6.97 -11.81
CA LEU A 145 22.63 7.72 -13.05
C LEU A 145 22.51 6.81 -14.28
N GLN A 146 23.35 5.77 -14.37
CA GLN A 146 23.27 4.78 -15.45
C GLN A 146 21.95 3.99 -15.39
N ILE A 147 21.55 3.55 -14.19
CA ILE A 147 20.30 2.81 -13.98
C ILE A 147 19.09 3.69 -14.32
N LEU A 148 19.06 4.92 -13.81
CA LEU A 148 17.99 5.89 -14.07
C LEU A 148 17.85 6.21 -15.55
N SER A 149 18.97 6.40 -16.24
CA SER A 149 18.97 6.72 -17.67
C SER A 149 18.41 5.56 -18.49
N ALA A 150 18.84 4.32 -18.19
CA ALA A 150 18.34 3.13 -18.86
C ALA A 150 16.84 2.90 -18.60
N ALA A 151 16.39 3.08 -17.35
CA ALA A 151 14.98 2.93 -16.99
C ALA A 151 14.10 4.00 -17.67
N HIS A 152 14.55 5.26 -17.68
CA HIS A 152 13.86 6.35 -18.37
C HIS A 152 13.76 6.11 -19.88
N GLU A 153 14.84 5.63 -20.51
CA GLU A 153 14.86 5.34 -21.94
C GLU A 153 13.91 4.20 -22.31
N ALA A 154 13.86 3.14 -21.50
CA ALA A 154 12.93 2.03 -21.68
C ALA A 154 11.47 2.50 -21.52
N PHE A 155 11.17 3.26 -20.46
CA PHE A 155 9.85 3.81 -20.20
C PHE A 155 9.37 4.79 -21.28
N SER A 156 10.25 5.70 -21.72
CA SER A 156 9.89 6.71 -22.72
C SER A 156 9.53 6.13 -24.09
N ARG A 157 9.98 4.90 -24.39
CA ARG A 157 9.73 4.21 -25.65
C ARG A 157 8.49 3.33 -25.64
N SER A 158 7.94 3.02 -24.47
CA SER A 158 6.85 2.07 -24.31
C SER A 158 5.45 2.70 -24.24
N VAL A 159 5.32 3.95 -24.70
CA VAL A 159 4.00 4.61 -24.76
C VAL A 159 3.15 3.81 -25.74
N ASP A 160 2.05 3.22 -25.23
CA ASP A 160 1.10 2.32 -25.90
C ASP A 160 1.44 0.81 -25.95
N ASP A 161 2.48 0.34 -25.22
CA ASP A 161 2.80 -1.09 -25.11
C ASP A 161 2.14 -1.77 -23.89
N GLU A 162 1.79 -3.07 -24.00
CA GLU A 162 1.24 -3.88 -22.90
C GLU A 162 2.16 -3.95 -21.66
N GLY A 163 3.45 -3.61 -21.79
CA GLY A 163 4.44 -3.56 -20.71
C GLY A 163 4.63 -2.20 -20.04
N PHE A 164 3.85 -1.17 -20.42
CA PHE A 164 4.01 0.19 -19.89
C PHE A 164 3.98 0.25 -18.36
N GLY A 165 3.09 -0.51 -17.71
CA GLY A 165 2.95 -0.50 -16.24
C GLY A 165 4.19 -1.00 -15.49
N ASP A 166 4.82 -2.08 -15.98
CA ASP A 166 6.04 -2.62 -15.39
C ASP A 166 7.23 -1.66 -15.58
N LEU A 167 7.27 -0.96 -16.72
CA LEU A 167 8.29 0.03 -17.04
C LEU A 167 8.11 1.33 -16.24
N ASP A 168 6.87 1.81 -16.04
CA ASP A 168 6.54 2.91 -15.13
C ASP A 168 7.02 2.58 -13.71
N PHE A 169 6.61 1.42 -13.19
CA PHE A 169 7.01 0.98 -11.86
C PHE A 169 8.54 0.87 -11.73
N GLY A 170 9.20 0.28 -12.71
CA GLY A 170 10.66 0.15 -12.74
C GLY A 170 11.39 1.49 -12.68
N PHE A 171 10.92 2.49 -13.44
CA PHE A 171 11.48 3.84 -13.41
C PHE A 171 11.29 4.52 -12.05
N HIS A 172 10.06 4.49 -11.51
CA HIS A 172 9.76 5.10 -10.21
C HIS A 172 10.54 4.44 -9.06
N LEU A 173 10.71 3.11 -9.09
CA LEU A 173 11.53 2.37 -8.14
C LEU A 173 13.02 2.75 -8.24
N ALA A 174 13.55 2.96 -9.45
CA ALA A 174 14.91 3.40 -9.64
C ALA A 174 15.15 4.80 -9.02
N VAL A 175 14.21 5.73 -9.21
CA VAL A 175 14.24 7.06 -8.55
C VAL A 175 14.21 6.91 -7.03
N ALA A 176 13.29 6.11 -6.50
CA ALA A 176 13.17 5.87 -5.06
C ALA A 176 14.44 5.27 -4.46
N ARG A 177 15.08 4.30 -5.11
CA ARG A 177 16.35 3.71 -4.65
C ARG A 177 17.50 4.70 -4.68
N SER A 178 17.58 5.53 -5.73
CA SER A 178 18.61 6.56 -5.89
C SER A 178 18.54 7.66 -4.81
N SER A 179 17.43 7.74 -4.06
CA SER A 179 17.31 8.60 -2.87
C SER A 179 18.19 8.15 -1.70
N HIS A 180 18.73 6.92 -1.77
CA HIS A 180 19.47 6.23 -0.69
C HIS A 180 18.73 6.27 0.65
N ASN A 181 17.40 6.35 0.61
CA ASN A 181 16.54 6.20 1.77
C ASN A 181 15.60 5.01 1.51
N PRO A 182 15.80 3.87 2.21
CA PRO A 182 15.06 2.64 1.93
C PRO A 182 13.55 2.79 2.14
N MET A 183 13.11 3.79 2.92
CA MET A 183 11.69 4.05 3.13
C MET A 183 10.95 4.43 1.85
N TYR A 184 11.58 5.15 0.92
CA TYR A 184 10.94 5.51 -0.36
C TYR A 184 10.83 4.33 -1.31
N SER A 185 11.73 3.34 -1.23
CA SER A 185 11.70 2.14 -2.07
C SER A 185 10.89 0.98 -1.47
N ALA A 186 10.41 1.15 -0.24
CA ALA A 186 9.64 0.15 0.51
C ALA A 186 8.13 0.46 0.57
N THR A 187 7.74 1.67 0.14
CA THR A 187 6.38 1.97 -0.30
C THR A 187 6.12 1.28 -1.61
#